data_AF-A0A1L3J824-F1
#
_entry.id   AF-A0A1L3J824-F1
#
_cell.length_a   1.000
_cell.length_b   1.000
_cell.length_c   1.000
_cell.angle_alpha   90.00
_cell.angle_beta   90.00
_cell.angle_gamma   90.00
#
_symmetry.space_group_name_H-M   'P 1'
#
loop_
_entity.id
_entity.type
_entity.pdbx_description
1 polymer ?
#
loop_
_entity_poly.entity_id
_entity_poly.type
_entity_poly.pdbx_seq_one_letter_code
_entity_poly.pdbx_strand_id
1 'polypeptide(L)'
;MRIFSIFICLLLSLTACNNSSKEKASTEDKVTSTQNEKAETSPTVESNGETERKKNSASKVGKETSAIIKVGTYINTEHTEDLNCNCYCLDLNPGETTSLCLVKDKMYINAKVTRSGNNINLYFSEVTSNTTDTKLPWDKFNKEQPIAIISSSPEGYKLDWKGFSIDDEIAVEYALYGKKTLEGTYKKK
;
A
#
# COMPACT_ATOMS: atom_id res chain seq x y z
N MET A 1 -9.85 -36.51 51.78
CA MET A 1 -10.41 -36.95 50.47
C MET A 1 -11.41 -35.92 49.96
N ARG A 2 -11.03 -35.02 49.05
CA ARG A 2 -11.95 -34.19 48.22
C ARG A 2 -11.24 -33.81 46.90
N ILE A 3 -11.05 -34.82 46.05
CA ILE A 3 -10.62 -34.72 44.64
C ILE A 3 -11.67 -35.52 43.84
N PHE A 4 -11.81 -35.24 42.54
CA PHE A 4 -12.90 -35.64 41.63
C PHE A 4 -14.20 -34.83 41.79
N SER A 5 -14.57 -34.14 40.70
CA SER A 5 -15.96 -33.86 40.22
C SER A 5 -16.03 -32.82 39.09
N ILE A 6 -15.01 -31.96 38.91
CA ILE A 6 -15.14 -30.75 38.07
C ILE A 6 -14.64 -30.91 36.60
N PHE A 7 -13.93 -32.00 36.27
CA PHE A 7 -13.24 -32.18 34.99
C PHE A 7 -14.06 -32.81 33.83
N ILE A 8 -15.40 -32.74 33.85
CA ILE A 8 -16.27 -33.49 32.93
C ILE A 8 -17.01 -32.60 31.88
N CYS A 9 -16.92 -31.27 31.97
CA CYS A 9 -17.76 -30.35 31.18
C CYS A 9 -17.12 -29.71 29.92
N LEU A 10 -16.02 -30.25 29.38
CA LEU A 10 -15.23 -29.54 28.33
C LEU A 10 -14.85 -30.42 27.11
N LEU A 11 -15.75 -31.32 26.70
CA LEU A 11 -15.63 -32.15 25.49
C LEU A 11 -16.99 -32.29 24.77
N LEU A 12 -17.52 -31.23 24.14
CA LEU A 12 -18.74 -31.31 23.31
C LEU A 12 -18.98 -30.08 22.40
N SER A 13 -18.13 -29.87 21.38
CA SER A 13 -18.30 -28.76 20.40
C SER A 13 -17.60 -28.97 19.04
N LEU A 14 -17.68 -30.16 18.44
CA LEU A 14 -17.09 -30.46 17.12
C LEU A 14 -18.02 -31.29 16.19
N THR A 15 -19.13 -30.70 15.75
CA THR A 15 -19.93 -31.07 14.55
C THR A 15 -20.90 -29.91 14.22
N ALA A 16 -21.24 -29.58 12.98
CA ALA A 16 -20.66 -29.89 11.67
C ALA A 16 -21.16 -28.83 10.64
N CYS A 17 -20.48 -28.68 9.50
CA CYS A 17 -20.97 -27.86 8.38
C CYS A 17 -21.93 -28.67 7.48
N ASN A 18 -22.94 -28.03 6.88
CA ASN A 18 -23.27 -28.34 5.48
C ASN A 18 -23.89 -27.15 4.71
N ASN A 19 -23.76 -27.21 3.39
CA ASN A 19 -23.94 -26.15 2.39
C ASN A 19 -25.34 -26.18 1.71
N SER A 20 -25.83 -25.00 1.26
CA SER A 20 -26.66 -24.92 0.05
C SER A 20 -26.59 -23.57 -0.71
N SER A 21 -25.76 -23.52 -1.74
CA SER A 21 -26.09 -23.06 -3.11
C SER A 21 -26.82 -21.71 -3.38
N LYS A 22 -26.09 -20.82 -4.06
CA LYS A 22 -26.44 -20.00 -5.25
C LYS A 22 -27.89 -19.49 -5.48
N GLU A 23 -27.98 -18.23 -5.90
CA GLU A 23 -28.59 -17.89 -7.21
C GLU A 23 -27.86 -16.71 -7.91
N LYS A 24 -28.22 -16.35 -9.15
CA LYS A 24 -27.51 -15.39 -10.03
C LYS A 24 -28.43 -14.80 -11.13
N ALA A 25 -27.98 -13.70 -11.75
CA ALA A 25 -28.58 -12.96 -12.89
C ALA A 25 -29.84 -12.13 -12.53
N SER A 26 -30.28 -11.09 -13.26
CA SER A 26 -29.91 -10.51 -14.57
C SER A 26 -29.79 -8.96 -14.44
N THR A 27 -28.96 -8.17 -15.15
CA THR A 27 -28.65 -7.98 -16.59
C THR A 27 -29.63 -7.03 -17.31
N GLU A 28 -29.08 -5.99 -17.99
CA GLU A 28 -29.76 -5.01 -18.90
C GLU A 28 -30.80 -4.07 -18.19
N ASP A 29 -31.19 -2.86 -18.64
CA ASP A 29 -31.04 -2.01 -19.85
C ASP A 29 -31.26 -0.49 -19.41
N LYS A 30 -30.99 0.65 -20.10
CA LYS A 30 -30.25 1.04 -21.33
C LYS A 30 -30.38 2.55 -21.68
N VAL A 31 -29.35 3.12 -22.33
CA VAL A 31 -29.35 4.34 -23.21
C VAL A 31 -29.63 5.75 -22.62
N THR A 32 -28.64 6.63 -22.86
CA THR A 32 -28.65 8.04 -23.31
C THR A 32 -29.87 8.96 -23.10
N SER A 33 -29.57 10.21 -22.70
CA SER A 33 -30.28 11.40 -23.19
C SER A 33 -29.27 12.41 -23.76
N THR A 34 -29.74 13.36 -24.58
CA THR A 34 -28.92 14.13 -25.55
C THR A 34 -29.19 15.63 -25.45
N GLN A 35 -28.34 16.42 -26.12
CA GLN A 35 -28.51 17.84 -26.46
C GLN A 35 -28.43 18.87 -25.31
N ASN A 36 -27.57 19.87 -25.52
CA ASN A 36 -28.10 21.21 -25.77
C ASN A 36 -27.20 21.96 -26.75
N GLU A 37 -27.78 22.84 -27.55
CA GLU A 37 -27.08 23.64 -28.57
C GLU A 37 -26.54 24.96 -27.98
N LYS A 38 -25.44 25.48 -28.55
CA LYS A 38 -25.49 26.82 -29.15
C LYS A 38 -24.34 27.12 -30.12
N ALA A 39 -24.65 27.90 -31.15
CA ALA A 39 -23.71 28.70 -31.93
C ALA A 39 -23.27 29.96 -31.10
N GLU A 40 -22.36 30.86 -31.53
CA GLU A 40 -22.02 31.23 -32.90
C GLU A 40 -20.67 31.99 -33.01
N THR A 41 -20.12 31.98 -34.23
CA THR A 41 -19.08 32.78 -34.91
C THR A 41 -18.36 33.96 -34.20
N SER A 42 -17.03 34.06 -34.44
CA SER A 42 -16.10 35.14 -34.01
C SER A 42 -16.11 36.38 -34.96
N PRO A 43 -15.52 37.53 -34.57
CA PRO A 43 -14.19 37.84 -35.14
C PRO A 43 -13.21 38.64 -34.24
N THR A 44 -11.98 38.77 -34.75
CA THR A 44 -10.76 39.38 -34.17
C THR A 44 -10.74 40.91 -34.09
N VAL A 45 -10.02 41.47 -33.10
CA VAL A 45 -9.28 42.74 -33.21
C VAL A 45 -7.90 42.58 -32.53
N GLU A 46 -6.84 43.10 -33.15
CA GLU A 46 -5.46 43.10 -32.62
C GLU A 46 -5.15 44.38 -31.83
N SER A 47 -4.21 44.32 -30.87
CA SER A 47 -3.28 45.44 -30.66
C SER A 47 -2.04 45.07 -29.84
N ASN A 48 -0.88 45.57 -30.29
CA ASN A 48 0.36 45.92 -29.58
C ASN A 48 0.88 45.00 -28.44
N GLY A 49 2.10 44.49 -28.62
CA GLY A 49 2.89 43.87 -27.55
C GLY A 49 3.92 44.82 -26.92
N GLU A 50 4.45 44.42 -25.76
CA GLU A 50 5.60 45.06 -25.12
C GLU A 50 6.63 43.99 -24.72
N THR A 51 7.93 44.28 -24.91
CA THR A 51 9.00 43.26 -24.84
C THR A 51 9.61 43.16 -23.44
N GLU A 52 8.94 42.48 -22.51
CA GLU A 52 9.56 42.10 -21.24
C GLU A 52 10.61 40.99 -21.42
N ARG A 53 11.88 41.32 -21.10
CA ARG A 53 13.00 40.36 -21.09
C ARG A 53 12.92 39.41 -19.88
N LYS A 54 12.00 38.45 -19.90
CA LYS A 54 12.02 37.34 -18.92
C LYS A 54 13.30 36.53 -19.09
N LYS A 55 14.07 36.40 -18.00
CA LYS A 55 15.26 35.54 -17.95
C LYS A 55 14.86 34.11 -18.30
N ASN A 56 15.39 33.57 -19.40
CA ASN A 56 15.43 32.12 -19.63
C ASN A 56 16.43 31.48 -18.64
N SER A 57 16.03 31.41 -17.37
CA SER A 57 16.54 30.36 -16.48
C SER A 57 15.92 29.06 -16.97
N ALA A 58 16.59 28.43 -17.94
CA ALA A 58 16.19 27.14 -18.50
C ALA A 58 16.42 26.05 -17.44
N SER A 59 15.55 26.04 -16.44
CA SER A 59 15.46 24.95 -15.47
C SER A 59 15.24 23.68 -16.27
N LYS A 60 16.25 22.81 -16.30
CA LYS A 60 16.10 21.45 -16.79
C LYS A 60 15.22 20.72 -15.79
N VAL A 61 13.91 20.90 -15.92
CA VAL A 61 12.90 19.95 -15.44
C VAL A 61 13.16 18.68 -16.24
N GLY A 62 14.12 17.88 -15.77
CA GLY A 62 14.36 16.55 -16.27
C GLY A 62 13.04 15.82 -16.15
N LYS A 63 12.51 15.36 -17.29
CA LYS A 63 11.24 14.64 -17.32
C LYS A 63 11.49 13.25 -16.73
N GLU A 64 11.48 13.17 -15.40
CA GLU A 64 11.62 11.94 -14.63
C GLU A 64 10.57 10.95 -15.11
N THR A 65 11.00 10.09 -16.02
CA THR A 65 10.14 9.11 -16.66
C THR A 65 10.14 7.91 -15.73
N SER A 66 9.41 8.07 -14.62
CA SER A 66 9.30 7.11 -13.51
C SER A 66 9.20 5.70 -14.05
N ALA A 67 10.19 4.86 -13.76
CA ALA A 67 10.28 3.53 -14.34
C ALA A 67 9.26 2.58 -13.70
N ILE A 68 8.66 1.70 -14.51
CA ILE A 68 7.75 0.68 -14.00
C ILE A 68 8.53 -0.28 -13.10
N ILE A 69 8.14 -0.37 -11.83
CA ILE A 69 8.70 -1.32 -10.87
C ILE A 69 8.43 -2.75 -11.37
N LYS A 70 9.49 -3.56 -11.45
CA LYS A 70 9.44 -4.95 -11.92
C LYS A 70 9.13 -5.90 -10.76
N VAL A 71 8.63 -7.09 -11.08
CA VAL A 71 8.40 -8.14 -10.08
C VAL A 71 9.73 -8.68 -9.52
N GLY A 72 9.77 -8.97 -8.22
CA GLY A 72 10.83 -9.73 -7.55
C GLY A 72 11.27 -9.15 -6.19
N THR A 73 12.34 -9.70 -5.64
CA THR A 73 12.92 -9.28 -4.35
C THR A 73 13.74 -8.00 -4.48
N TYR A 74 13.58 -7.09 -3.51
CA TYR A 74 14.31 -5.84 -3.36
C TYR A 74 14.98 -5.77 -1.99
N ILE A 75 16.16 -5.14 -1.89
CA ILE A 75 16.90 -4.93 -0.64
C ILE A 75 17.04 -3.42 -0.37
N ASN A 76 16.83 -3.00 0.87
CA ASN A 76 17.12 -1.64 1.33
C ASN A 76 18.64 -1.39 1.23
N THR A 77 19.06 -0.31 0.56
CA THR A 77 20.47 0.01 0.34
C THR A 77 21.17 0.58 1.58
N GLU A 78 20.40 1.03 2.58
CA GLU A 78 20.92 1.58 3.84
C GLU A 78 21.23 0.47 4.86
N HIS A 79 20.70 -0.75 4.65
CA HIS A 79 20.84 -1.91 5.54
C HIS A 79 21.61 -3.07 4.89
N THR A 80 22.83 -2.80 4.43
CA THR A 80 23.70 -3.76 3.74
C THR A 80 24.11 -4.99 4.56
N GLU A 81 23.93 -4.95 5.88
CA GLU A 81 24.19 -6.05 6.81
C GLU A 81 23.22 -7.23 6.66
N ASP A 82 22.02 -7.03 6.10
CA ASP A 82 20.98 -8.06 6.00
C ASP A 82 21.03 -8.87 4.69
N LEU A 83 22.18 -9.50 4.44
CA LEU A 83 22.44 -10.32 3.25
C LEU A 83 21.37 -11.41 3.01
N ASN A 84 20.80 -11.93 4.10
CA ASN A 84 19.84 -13.02 4.14
C ASN A 84 18.36 -12.58 4.07
N CYS A 85 18.06 -11.28 4.01
CA CYS A 85 16.68 -10.75 3.98
C CYS A 85 15.82 -11.11 5.20
N ASN A 86 16.38 -11.03 6.42
CA ASN A 86 15.65 -11.29 7.67
C ASN A 86 14.65 -10.18 8.05
N CYS A 87 14.87 -8.96 7.55
CA CYS A 87 14.05 -7.78 7.89
C CYS A 87 14.02 -6.70 6.81
N TYR A 88 15.09 -6.50 6.04
CA TYR A 88 15.29 -5.31 5.20
C TYR A 88 15.09 -5.54 3.69
N CYS A 89 14.30 -6.56 3.34
CA CYS A 89 13.92 -6.88 1.95
C CYS A 89 12.40 -6.84 1.74
N LEU A 90 11.99 -6.72 0.48
CA LEU A 90 10.59 -6.66 0.04
C LEU A 90 10.40 -7.57 -1.18
N ASP A 91 9.41 -8.45 -1.17
CA ASP A 91 9.03 -9.23 -2.35
C ASP A 91 7.85 -8.57 -3.08
N LEU A 92 8.18 -7.80 -4.12
CA LEU A 92 7.21 -6.98 -4.82
C LEU A 92 6.58 -7.77 -5.98
N ASN A 93 5.48 -8.48 -5.72
CA ASN A 93 4.67 -9.14 -6.74
C ASN A 93 3.19 -8.67 -6.68
N PRO A 94 2.75 -7.73 -7.55
CA PRO A 94 1.42 -7.15 -7.49
C PRO A 94 0.29 -8.18 -7.66
N GLY A 95 -0.56 -8.30 -6.65
CA GLY A 95 -1.61 -9.32 -6.53
C GLY A 95 -1.40 -10.29 -5.36
N GLU A 96 -0.16 -10.42 -4.87
CA GLU A 96 0.22 -11.27 -3.74
C GLU A 96 0.40 -10.45 -2.44
N THR A 97 0.72 -11.14 -1.35
CA THR A 97 1.12 -10.55 -0.07
C THR A 97 2.61 -10.72 0.17
N THR A 98 3.29 -9.65 0.57
CA THR A 98 4.66 -9.71 1.11
C THR A 98 4.62 -9.68 2.64
N SER A 99 5.54 -10.39 3.29
CA SER A 99 5.85 -10.10 4.69
C SER A 99 6.63 -8.79 4.78
N LEU A 100 6.44 -8.03 5.86
CA LEU A 100 7.17 -6.80 6.18
C LEU A 100 7.65 -6.83 7.62
N CYS A 101 8.91 -6.47 7.86
CA CYS A 101 9.49 -6.35 9.20
C CYS A 101 9.33 -4.91 9.73
N LEU A 102 8.50 -4.72 10.76
CA LEU A 102 8.24 -3.40 11.36
C LEU A 102 9.18 -3.09 12.52
N VAL A 103 9.59 -4.13 13.24
CA VAL A 103 10.64 -4.10 14.27
C VAL A 103 11.37 -5.42 14.20
N LYS A 104 12.68 -5.35 13.91
CA LYS A 104 13.56 -6.51 13.80
C LYS A 104 13.40 -7.46 14.99
N ASP A 105 13.28 -8.76 14.68
CA ASP A 105 13.15 -9.87 15.63
C ASP A 105 11.92 -9.78 16.58
N LYS A 106 10.93 -8.91 16.29
CA LYS A 106 9.80 -8.65 17.21
C LYS A 106 8.43 -8.50 16.56
N MET A 107 8.34 -7.81 15.42
CA MET A 107 7.07 -7.37 14.84
C MET A 107 7.13 -7.41 13.31
N TYR A 108 6.20 -8.18 12.75
CA TYR A 108 6.07 -8.51 11.34
C TYR A 108 4.58 -8.49 10.93
N ILE A 109 4.30 -8.10 9.70
CA ILE A 109 2.93 -8.08 9.13
C ILE A 109 2.94 -8.65 7.71
N ASN A 110 1.80 -9.14 7.26
CA ASN A 110 1.56 -9.37 5.84
C ASN A 110 0.92 -8.12 5.24
N ALA A 111 1.42 -7.67 4.10
CA ALA A 111 0.90 -6.55 3.34
C ALA A 111 0.58 -6.95 1.89
N LYS A 112 -0.60 -6.59 1.42
CA LYS A 112 -1.04 -6.81 0.04
C LYS A 112 -0.32 -5.86 -0.91
N VAL A 113 0.36 -6.42 -1.91
CA VAL A 113 1.09 -5.68 -2.94
C VAL A 113 0.13 -5.31 -4.07
N THR A 114 -0.07 -4.02 -4.33
CA THR A 114 -0.96 -3.54 -5.41
C THR A 114 -0.24 -2.48 -6.25
N ARG A 115 -0.34 -2.55 -7.59
CA ARG A 115 0.29 -1.57 -8.48
C ARG A 115 -0.65 -0.40 -8.76
N SER A 116 -0.14 0.83 -8.61
CA SER A 116 -0.86 2.08 -8.89
C SER A 116 -0.04 2.91 -9.88
N GLY A 117 -0.40 2.83 -11.16
CA GLY A 117 0.43 3.36 -12.25
C GLY A 117 1.81 2.69 -12.27
N ASN A 118 2.86 3.51 -12.08
CA ASN A 118 4.25 3.05 -12.01
C ASN A 118 4.71 2.74 -10.57
N ASN A 119 3.92 3.14 -9.56
CA ASN A 119 4.21 2.90 -8.14
C ASN A 119 3.65 1.54 -7.69
N ILE A 120 4.14 1.05 -6.56
CA ILE A 120 3.55 -0.07 -5.81
C ILE A 120 3.10 0.44 -4.45
N ASN A 121 1.83 0.24 -4.15
CA ASN A 121 1.23 0.52 -2.86
C ASN A 121 1.20 -0.78 -2.04
N LEU A 122 1.58 -0.69 -0.76
CA LEU A 122 1.47 -1.78 0.21
C LEU A 122 0.33 -1.45 1.18
N TYR A 123 -0.59 -2.40 1.35
CA TYR A 123 -1.77 -2.27 2.22
C TYR A 123 -1.70 -3.30 3.35
N PHE A 124 -2.01 -2.91 4.59
CA PHE A 124 -2.01 -3.84 5.73
C PHE A 124 -3.06 -4.94 5.52
N SER A 125 -2.66 -6.21 5.67
CA SER A 125 -3.57 -7.36 5.59
C SER A 125 -3.83 -7.94 6.98
N GLU A 126 -2.76 -8.32 7.69
CA GLU A 126 -2.82 -9.04 8.97
C GLU A 126 -1.46 -8.99 9.69
N VAL A 127 -1.47 -9.26 10.99
CA VAL A 127 -0.25 -9.50 11.78
C VAL A 127 0.18 -10.97 11.63
N THR A 128 1.48 -11.22 11.48
CA THR A 128 2.00 -12.58 11.30
C THR A 128 2.26 -13.28 12.64
N SER A 129 2.25 -14.62 12.64
CA SER A 129 2.40 -15.46 13.84
C SER A 129 3.75 -15.38 14.55
N ASN A 130 4.77 -14.77 13.93
CA ASN A 130 6.06 -14.46 14.55
C ASN A 130 6.12 -13.08 15.22
N THR A 131 5.02 -12.32 15.23
CA THR A 131 4.93 -11.08 16.01
C THR A 131 4.72 -11.37 17.50
N THR A 132 5.58 -10.77 18.30
CA THR A 132 5.60 -10.90 19.77
C THR A 132 4.87 -9.78 20.50
N ASP A 133 4.60 -8.65 19.83
CA ASP A 133 3.92 -7.50 20.44
C ASP A 133 2.42 -7.46 20.09
N THR A 134 1.60 -7.76 21.10
CA THR A 134 0.15 -7.81 21.03
C THR A 134 -0.53 -6.49 21.45
N LYS A 135 0.23 -5.43 21.70
CA LYS A 135 -0.32 -4.15 22.25
C LYS A 135 -0.91 -3.22 21.20
N LEU A 136 -0.58 -3.41 19.93
CA LEU A 136 -1.12 -2.58 18.85
C LEU A 136 -2.58 -2.96 18.56
N PRO A 137 -3.47 -2.00 18.26
CA PRO A 137 -4.88 -2.25 17.97
C PRO A 137 -5.05 -2.77 16.53
N TRP A 138 -4.46 -3.93 16.23
CA TRP A 138 -4.37 -4.51 14.87
C TRP A 138 -5.72 -4.58 14.14
N ASP A 139 -6.80 -4.89 14.86
CA ASP A 139 -8.16 -4.99 14.28
C ASP A 139 -8.80 -3.63 13.94
N LYS A 140 -8.23 -2.52 14.40
CA LYS A 140 -8.68 -1.16 14.07
C LYS A 140 -7.96 -0.55 12.86
N PHE A 141 -6.86 -1.13 12.41
CA PHE A 141 -6.07 -0.54 11.33
C PHE A 141 -6.77 -0.68 9.98
N ASN A 142 -6.96 0.45 9.29
CA ASN A 142 -7.57 0.50 7.97
C ASN A 142 -6.70 -0.29 6.96
N LYS A 143 -7.33 -1.22 6.25
CA LYS A 143 -6.71 -2.12 5.25
C LYS A 143 -6.86 -1.62 3.82
N GLU A 144 -7.62 -0.55 3.61
CA GLU A 144 -7.89 0.10 2.32
C GLU A 144 -7.03 1.35 2.10
N GLN A 145 -6.32 1.83 3.14
CA GLN A 145 -5.27 2.84 3.01
C GLN A 145 -3.87 2.21 2.87
N PRO A 146 -2.97 2.80 2.05
CA PRO A 146 -1.62 2.26 1.84
C PRO A 146 -0.68 2.66 2.99
N ILE A 147 -0.18 1.67 3.73
CA ILE A 147 0.79 1.86 4.82
C ILE A 147 2.19 2.27 4.31
N ALA A 148 2.49 1.97 3.04
CA ALA A 148 3.70 2.39 2.36
C ALA A 148 3.49 2.50 0.85
N ILE A 149 4.29 3.34 0.19
CA ILE A 149 4.32 3.48 -1.27
C ILE A 149 5.78 3.36 -1.75
N ILE A 150 6.03 2.48 -2.71
CA ILE A 150 7.29 2.40 -3.45
C ILE A 150 7.14 3.14 -4.78
N SER A 151 8.10 4.02 -5.10
CA SER A 151 8.19 4.75 -6.36
C SER A 151 9.60 4.65 -6.95
N SER A 152 9.74 4.89 -8.27
CA SER A 152 11.05 5.00 -8.93
C SER A 152 11.73 6.33 -8.57
N SER A 153 13.03 6.29 -8.28
CA SER A 153 13.90 7.47 -8.11
C SER A 153 15.16 7.36 -8.99
N PRO A 154 15.98 8.43 -9.12
CA PRO A 154 17.27 8.34 -9.81
C PRO A 154 18.28 7.37 -9.17
N GLU A 155 18.12 7.09 -7.87
CA GLU A 155 19.03 6.25 -7.07
C GLU A 155 18.56 4.79 -6.98
N GLY A 156 17.32 4.50 -7.38
CA GLY A 156 16.72 3.16 -7.31
C GLY A 156 15.20 3.24 -7.18
N TYR A 157 14.68 2.65 -6.11
CA TYR A 157 13.25 2.67 -5.77
C TYR A 157 13.10 3.14 -4.32
N LYS A 158 12.42 4.27 -4.08
CA LYS A 158 12.21 4.77 -2.72
C LYS A 158 10.95 4.14 -2.12
N LEU A 159 11.02 3.63 -0.89
CA LEU A 159 9.86 3.36 -0.05
C LEU A 159 9.62 4.56 0.88
N ASP A 160 8.41 5.12 0.77
CA ASP A 160 7.88 6.21 1.60
C ASP A 160 6.86 5.61 2.59
N TRP A 161 7.23 5.54 3.87
CA TRP A 161 6.43 4.88 4.91
C TRP A 161 5.40 5.85 5.51
N LYS A 162 4.11 5.52 5.33
CA LYS A 162 2.95 6.29 5.80
C LYS A 162 2.53 5.93 7.22
N GLY A 163 2.70 4.66 7.61
CA GLY A 163 2.19 4.14 8.88
C GLY A 163 0.76 3.62 8.77
N PHE A 164 0.22 3.18 9.89
CA PHE A 164 -1.16 2.71 9.98
C PHE A 164 -2.14 3.87 10.13
N SER A 165 -3.38 3.67 9.66
CA SER A 165 -4.48 4.60 9.86
C SER A 165 -5.60 3.96 10.67
N ILE A 166 -6.32 4.77 11.45
CA ILE A 166 -7.56 4.42 12.17
C ILE A 166 -8.58 5.51 11.84
N ASP A 167 -9.82 5.14 11.53
CA ASP A 167 -10.90 6.08 11.17
C ASP A 167 -10.47 7.10 10.08
N ASP A 168 -9.75 6.57 9.07
CA ASP A 168 -9.09 7.26 7.95
C ASP A 168 -7.96 8.26 8.27
N GLU A 169 -7.65 8.53 9.55
CA GLU A 169 -6.50 9.35 9.96
C GLU A 169 -5.26 8.50 10.26
N ILE A 170 -4.05 9.01 9.94
CA ILE A 170 -2.79 8.34 10.27
C ILE A 170 -2.64 8.29 11.79
N ALA A 171 -2.56 7.08 12.36
CA ALA A 171 -2.42 6.85 13.78
C ALA A 171 -0.96 7.14 14.19
N VAL A 172 -0.67 8.42 14.50
CA VAL A 172 0.67 8.98 14.75
C VAL A 172 1.46 8.19 15.80
N GLU A 173 0.78 7.69 16.83
CA GLU A 173 1.34 6.84 17.89
C GLU A 173 1.92 5.50 17.38
N TYR A 174 1.45 4.99 16.23
CA TYR A 174 1.99 3.78 15.58
C TYR A 174 2.80 4.09 14.30
N ALA A 175 2.83 5.34 13.81
CA ALA A 175 3.49 5.69 12.55
C ALA A 175 5.02 5.47 12.54
N LEU A 176 5.65 5.30 13.71
CA LEU A 176 7.09 5.02 13.86
C LEU A 176 7.46 3.53 13.70
N TYR A 177 6.52 2.59 13.87
CA TYR A 177 6.74 1.18 13.52
C TYR A 177 6.90 1.07 12.01
N GLY A 178 7.83 0.25 11.51
CA GLY A 178 8.18 0.22 10.08
C GLY A 178 9.06 1.40 9.61
N LYS A 179 8.88 2.62 10.12
CA LYS A 179 9.66 3.79 9.65
C LYS A 179 11.17 3.71 9.90
N LYS A 180 11.62 2.86 10.84
CA LYS A 180 13.04 2.59 11.12
C LYS A 180 13.62 1.33 10.43
N THR A 181 12.82 0.61 9.65
CA THR A 181 13.22 -0.66 9.01
C THR A 181 12.86 -0.73 7.52
N LEU A 182 11.84 0.02 7.09
CA LEU A 182 11.27 -0.04 5.74
C LEU A 182 11.40 1.26 4.95
N GLU A 183 11.49 2.42 5.58
CA GLU A 183 11.81 3.68 4.89
C GLU A 183 13.21 3.57 4.26
N GLY A 184 13.40 4.15 3.08
CA GLY A 184 14.71 4.28 2.45
C GLY A 184 14.73 3.99 0.97
N THR A 185 15.93 3.94 0.39
CA THR A 185 16.14 3.54 -1.00
C THR A 185 16.35 2.03 -1.12
N TYR A 186 15.77 1.42 -2.16
CA TYR A 186 15.83 0.00 -2.47
C TYR A 186 16.41 -0.24 -3.86
N LYS A 187 17.18 -1.32 -3.99
CA LYS A 187 17.60 -1.90 -5.27
C LYS A 187 17.03 -3.31 -5.42
N LYS A 188 16.85 -3.77 -6.67
CA LYS A 188 16.50 -5.17 -6.90
C LYS A 188 17.68 -6.07 -6.50
N LYS A 189 17.38 -7.24 -5.92
CA LYS A 189 18.37 -8.28 -5.57
C LYS A 189 18.89 -8.99 -6.83
#